data_AF-D8PJB8-F1
#
_entry.id   AF-D8PJB8-F1
#
_cell.length_a   1.000
_cell.length_b   1.000
_cell.length_c   1.000
_cell.angle_alpha   90.00
_cell.angle_beta   90.00
_cell.angle_gamma   90.00
#
_symmetry.space_group_name_H-M   'P 1'
#
loop_
_entity.id
_entity.type
_entity.pdbx_description
1 polymer ?
#
loop_
_entity_poly.entity_id
_entity_poly.type
_entity_poly.pdbx_seq_one_letter_code
_entity_poly.pdbx_strand_id
1 'polypeptide(L)'
;MDPAHPLESAIHRELARVGICTLAELGELLPGYPQTDIMAAVARLTQEGALTHRHAGSLHPLLWLPPCRPSRRSAPEAMTSAA
;
A
#
# COMPACT_ATOMS: atom_id res chain seq x y z
N MET A 1 17.09 -3.18 -3.64
CA MET A 1 15.82 -2.45 -3.75
C MET A 1 15.41 -2.68 -5.20
N ASP A 2 14.54 -3.66 -5.45
CA ASP A 2 14.03 -3.90 -6.80
C ASP A 2 13.47 -2.58 -7.34
N PRO A 3 13.76 -2.22 -8.61
CA PRO A 3 13.09 -1.07 -9.21
C PRO A 3 11.60 -1.39 -9.24
N ALA A 4 10.86 -0.85 -8.29
CA ALA A 4 9.43 -1.10 -8.11
C ALA A 4 8.75 -1.07 -9.48
N HIS A 5 8.09 -2.18 -9.82
CA HIS A 5 7.48 -2.39 -11.14
C HIS A 5 6.64 -1.15 -11.47
N PRO A 6 6.68 -0.56 -12.69
CA PRO A 6 6.04 0.72 -12.99
C PRO A 6 4.58 0.80 -12.53
N LEU A 7 3.86 -0.32 -12.65
CA LEU A 7 2.50 -0.49 -12.14
C LEU A 7 2.38 -0.38 -10.61
N GLU A 8 3.25 -1.02 -9.83
CA GLU A 8 3.22 -0.92 -8.37
C GLU A 8 3.48 0.51 -7.91
N SER A 9 4.42 1.20 -8.56
CA SER A 9 4.70 2.60 -8.29
C SER A 9 3.49 3.50 -8.61
N ALA A 10 2.75 3.18 -9.67
CA ALA A 10 1.52 3.87 -10.01
C ALA A 10 0.41 3.61 -8.97
N ILE A 11 0.22 2.36 -8.55
CA ILE A 11 -0.74 1.97 -7.50
C ILE A 11 -0.47 2.73 -6.19
N HIS A 12 0.80 2.75 -5.74
CA HIS A 12 1.17 3.48 -4.52
C HIS A 12 0.88 4.98 -4.63
N ARG A 13 1.18 5.60 -5.78
CA ARG A 13 0.96 7.03 -6.01
C ARG A 13 -0.52 7.38 -5.97
N GLU A 14 -1.36 6.59 -6.64
CA GLU A 14 -2.79 6.84 -6.64
C GLU A 14 -3.38 6.62 -5.25
N LEU A 15 -3.03 5.53 -4.56
CA LEU A 15 -3.52 5.30 -3.19
C LEU A 15 -3.01 6.35 -2.20
N ALA A 16 -1.79 6.88 -2.37
CA ALA A 16 -1.31 8.01 -1.57
C ALA A 16 -2.11 9.31 -1.84
N ARG A 17 -2.63 9.48 -3.05
CA ARG A 17 -3.42 10.64 -3.48
C ARG A 17 -4.89 10.56 -3.06
N VAL A 18 -5.51 9.39 -3.22
CA VAL A 18 -6.96 9.20 -2.96
C VAL A 18 -7.24 8.60 -1.57
N GLY A 19 -6.24 8.02 -0.92
CA GLY A 19 -6.36 7.39 0.39
C GLY A 19 -6.90 5.96 0.29
N ILE A 20 -8.22 5.82 0.20
CA ILE A 20 -8.92 4.52 0.18
C ILE A 20 -9.75 4.45 -1.10
N CYS A 21 -9.64 3.34 -1.83
CA CYS A 21 -10.50 3.07 -2.98
C CYS A 21 -10.79 1.58 -3.15
N THR A 22 -11.76 1.25 -3.98
CA THR A 22 -12.01 -0.12 -4.44
C THR A 22 -11.04 -0.52 -5.55
N LEU A 23 -10.94 -1.82 -5.81
CA LEU A 23 -10.19 -2.34 -6.95
C LEU A 23 -10.75 -1.85 -8.32
N ALA A 24 -12.06 -1.64 -8.41
CA ALA A 24 -12.69 -1.13 -9.63
C ALA A 24 -12.29 0.33 -9.86
N GLU A 25 -12.40 1.18 -8.83
CA GLU A 25 -11.95 2.57 -8.90
C GLU A 25 -10.46 2.68 -9.20
N LEU A 26 -9.64 1.78 -8.66
CA LEU A 26 -8.21 1.74 -8.98
C LEU A 26 -7.95 1.45 -10.47
N GLY A 27 -8.79 0.63 -11.11
CA GLY A 27 -8.74 0.39 -12.55
C GLY A 27 -9.02 1.65 -13.36
N GLU A 28 -10.04 2.41 -12.96
CA GLU A 28 -10.39 3.69 -13.60
C GLU A 28 -9.29 4.76 -13.43
N LEU A 29 -8.55 4.73 -12.31
CA LEU A 29 -7.43 5.63 -12.06
C LEU A 29 -6.16 5.25 -12.86
N LEU A 30 -6.09 4.02 -13.34
CA LEU A 30 -4.92 3.46 -14.04
C LEU A 30 -5.31 2.92 -15.43
N PRO A 31 -5.90 3.74 -16.33
CA PRO A 31 -6.44 3.27 -17.60
C PRO A 31 -5.37 2.74 -18.59
N GLY A 32 -4.09 3.03 -18.32
CA GLY A 32 -2.96 2.53 -19.10
C GLY A 32 -2.53 1.10 -18.75
N TYR A 33 -3.14 0.47 -17.74
CA TYR A 33 -2.81 -0.88 -17.31
C TYR A 33 -4.02 -1.80 -17.42
N PRO A 34 -3.86 -3.04 -17.91
CA PRO A 34 -4.97 -3.97 -17.97
C PRO A 34 -5.39 -4.39 -16.55
N GLN A 35 -6.70 -4.59 -16.36
CA GLN A 35 -7.27 -4.92 -15.05
C GLN A 35 -6.64 -6.18 -14.42
N THR A 36 -6.24 -7.16 -15.24
CA THR A 36 -5.56 -8.38 -14.79
C THR A 36 -4.21 -8.10 -14.14
N ASP A 37 -3.45 -7.16 -14.68
CA ASP A 37 -2.12 -6.81 -14.15
C ASP A 37 -2.27 -6.01 -12.86
N ILE A 38 -3.25 -5.11 -12.81
CA ILE A 38 -3.62 -4.37 -11.60
C ILE A 38 -3.98 -5.35 -10.48
N MET A 39 -4.82 -6.35 -10.77
CA MET A 39 -5.18 -7.39 -9.81
C MET A 39 -3.98 -8.20 -9.31
N ALA A 40 -3.10 -8.62 -10.23
CA ALA A 40 -1.91 -9.38 -9.87
C ALA A 40 -0.95 -8.55 -8.99
N ALA A 41 -0.74 -7.28 -9.33
CA ALA A 41 0.09 -6.37 -8.55
C ALA A 41 -0.51 -6.09 -7.17
N VAL A 42 -1.82 -5.83 -7.08
CA VAL A 42 -2.50 -5.64 -5.78
C VAL A 42 -2.40 -6.89 -4.91
N ALA A 43 -2.58 -8.09 -5.48
CA ALA A 43 -2.44 -9.34 -4.75
C ALA A 43 -1.03 -9.52 -4.18
N ARG A 44 0.01 -9.26 -4.99
CA ARG A 44 1.42 -9.29 -4.55
C ARG A 44 1.70 -8.28 -3.45
N LEU A 45 1.35 -7.01 -3.66
CA LEU A 45 1.56 -5.95 -2.68
C LEU A 45 0.80 -6.19 -1.37
N THR A 46 -0.36 -6.85 -1.43
CA THR A 46 -1.11 -7.26 -0.24
C THR A 46 -0.39 -8.39 0.50
N GLN A 47 0.15 -9.39 -0.20
CA GLN A 47 0.94 -10.47 0.39
C GLN A 47 2.22 -9.95 1.06
N GLU A 48 2.84 -8.93 0.48
CA GLU A 48 4.03 -8.27 1.03
C GLU A 48 3.71 -7.32 2.20
N GLY A 49 2.42 -7.06 2.47
CA GLY A 49 1.99 -6.10 3.49
C GLY A 49 2.20 -4.64 3.09
N ALA A 50 2.49 -4.37 1.82
CA ALA A 50 2.61 -3.02 1.26
C ALA A 50 1.25 -2.36 1.02
N LEU A 51 0.19 -3.16 0.82
CA LEU A 51 -1.20 -2.70 0.77
C LEU A 51 -2.04 -3.37 1.86
N THR A 52 -2.99 -2.63 2.41
CA THR A 52 -4.04 -3.19 3.24
C THR A 52 -5.28 -3.44 2.40
N HIS A 53 -5.88 -4.61 2.59
CA HIS A 53 -7.05 -5.08 1.86
C HIS A 53 -8.11 -5.51 2.86
N ARG A 54 -9.34 -4.97 2.74
CA ARG A 54 -10.47 -5.37 3.59
C ARG A 54 -11.73 -5.59 2.79
N HIS A 55 -12.29 -6.77 2.96
CA HIS A 55 -13.67 -7.09 2.59
C HIS A 55 -14.60 -6.56 3.69
N ALA A 56 -15.23 -5.40 3.46
CA ALA A 56 -16.18 -4.81 4.40
C ALA A 56 -17.61 -5.35 4.21
N GLY A 57 -17.75 -6.66 3.91
CA GLY A 57 -19.05 -7.26 3.54
C GLY A 57 -19.63 -6.77 2.21
N SER A 58 -18.89 -5.93 1.48
CA SER A 58 -19.20 -5.45 0.14
C SER A 58 -18.63 -6.36 -0.95
N LEU A 59 -19.28 -6.38 -2.12
CA LEU A 59 -18.78 -7.05 -3.34
C LEU A 59 -17.44 -6.50 -3.81
N HIS A 60 -17.11 -5.27 -3.44
CA HIS A 60 -15.88 -4.60 -3.81
C HIS A 60 -14.98 -4.41 -2.59
N PRO A 61 -13.81 -5.06 -2.55
CA PRO A 61 -12.88 -4.87 -1.46
C PRO A 61 -12.25 -3.47 -1.50
N LEU A 62 -11.98 -2.94 -0.31
CA LEU A 62 -11.28 -1.66 -0.13
C LEU A 62 -9.78 -1.87 -0.02
N LEU A 63 -9.04 -0.96 -0.64
CA LEU A 63 -7.58 -0.92 -0.74
C LEU A 63 -7.07 0.41 -0.20
N TRP A 64 -5.99 0.36 0.60
CA TRP A 64 -5.30 1.56 1.08
C TRP A 64 -3.85 1.24 1.48
N LEU A 65 -3.02 2.29 1.56
CA LEU A 65 -1.67 2.17 2.09
C LEU A 65 -1.73 1.96 3.61
N PRO A 66 -0.99 0.99 4.19
CA PRO A 66 -0.89 0.89 5.63
C PRO A 66 -0.36 2.23 6.19
N PRO A 67 -0.81 2.65 7.38
CA PRO A 67 -0.25 3.84 8.01
C PRO A 67 1.26 3.60 8.14
N CYS A 68 2.06 4.45 7.49
CA CYS A 68 3.50 4.39 7.60
C CYS A 68 3.85 4.53 9.08
N ARG A 69 4.13 3.42 9.76
CA ARG A 69 4.76 3.52 11.06
C ARG A 69 6.06 4.26 10.80
N PRO A 70 6.35 5.38 11.48
CA PRO A 70 7.70 5.90 11.46
C PRO A 70 8.57 4.71 11.86
N SER A 71 9.43 4.27 10.93
CA SER A 71 10.46 3.29 11.27
C SER A 71 11.08 3.82 12.55
N ARG A 72 10.98 3.03 13.61
CA ARG A 72 11.60 3.32 14.90
C ARG A 72 13.11 3.29 14.64
N ARG A 73 13.65 4.35 14.03
CA ARG A 73 15.07 4.68 14.09
C ARG A 73 15.34 4.73 15.57
N SER A 74 16.07 3.72 16.03
CA SER A 74 16.80 3.65 17.27
C SER A 74 16.43 4.77 18.22
N ALA A 75 15.43 4.54 19.07
CA ALA A 75 15.39 5.28 20.32
C ALA A 75 16.70 4.90 21.01
N PRO A 76 17.63 5.83 21.27
CA PRO A 76 18.75 5.52 22.14
C PRO A 76 18.12 5.12 23.47
N GLU A 77 18.49 3.93 23.94
CA GLU A 77 18.15 3.44 25.27
C GLU A 77 18.40 4.55 26.27
N ALA A 78 17.41 4.77 27.13
CA ALA A 78 17.54 5.59 28.31
C ALA A 78 18.64 4.98 29.18
N MET A 79 19.89 5.40 28.98
CA MET A 79 20.93 5.12 29.94
C MET A 79 20.81 6.16 31.05
N THR A 80 20.00 5.77 32.03
CA THR A 80 20.17 6.18 33.42
C THR A 80 21.66 6.23 33.76
N SER A 81 22.12 7.39 34.21
CA SER A 81 23.29 7.42 35.08
C SER A 81 23.12 8.59 36.04
N ALA A 82 22.75 8.23 37.25
CA ALA A 82 22.85 9.07 38.41
C ALA A 82 24.34 9.32 38.73
N ALA A 83 24.68 10.57 38.98
CA ALA A 83 25.73 11.00 39.89
C ALA A 83 25.42 12.43 40.34
#